data_AF-A0A7Z9ZF35-F1
#
_entry.id   AF-A0A7Z9ZF35-F1
#
_cell.length_a   1.000
_cell.length_b   1.000
_cell.length_c   1.000
_cell.angle_alpha   90.00
_cell.angle_beta   90.00
_cell.angle_gamma   90.00
#
_symmetry.space_group_name_H-M   'P 1'
#
loop_
_entity.id
_entity.type
_entity.pdbx_description
1 polymer ?
#
loop_
_entity_poly.entity_id
_entity_poly.type
_entity_poly.pdbx_seq_one_letter_code
_entity_poly.pdbx_strand_id
1 'polypeptide(L)'
;MAPCFQEYDLERLDPTRHGDLVIERVLAYGDRRELHWLFDRYGRTRVTEWVQRPGARRLPWRRYNLWCVLLGLPPARRLRPEEQRIWPY
;
A
#
# COMPACT_ATOMS: atom_id res chain seq x y z
N MET A 1 19.04 15.26 -11.98
CA MET A 1 18.42 14.62 -10.81
C MET A 1 17.29 15.52 -10.35
N ALA A 2 16.05 15.23 -10.77
CA ALA A 2 14.87 15.93 -10.30
C ALA A 2 14.23 15.09 -9.17
N PRO A 3 13.88 15.68 -8.02
CA PRO A 3 13.04 14.99 -7.04
C PRO A 3 11.61 14.93 -7.62
N CYS A 4 11.27 13.82 -8.25
CA CYS A 4 9.89 13.55 -8.67
C CYS A 4 9.04 13.08 -7.49
N PHE A 5 8.88 13.94 -6.48
CA PHE A 5 7.79 13.85 -5.52
C PHE A 5 7.04 15.16 -5.63
N GLN A 6 6.15 15.22 -6.63
CA GLN A 6 5.17 16.29 -6.69
C GLN A 6 4.47 16.37 -5.35
N GLU A 7 4.33 17.61 -4.88
CA GLU A 7 3.63 18.08 -3.71
C GLU A 7 2.21 17.48 -3.63
N TYR A 8 2.10 16.21 -3.27
CA TYR A 8 0.85 15.67 -2.78
C TYR A 8 0.72 16.22 -1.37
N ASP A 9 -0.05 17.29 -1.28
CA ASP A 9 -0.52 17.88 -0.04
C ASP A 9 -1.42 16.83 0.65
N LEU A 10 -0.78 15.81 1.25
CA LEU A 10 -1.39 14.71 1.98
C LEU A 10 -2.23 15.23 3.16
N GLU A 11 -1.94 16.46 3.59
CA GLU A 11 -2.61 17.19 4.66
C GLU A 11 -3.96 17.79 4.21
N ARG A 12 -4.12 18.07 2.90
CA ARG A 12 -5.37 18.62 2.32
C ARG A 12 -6.33 17.56 1.77
N LEU A 13 -5.96 16.28 1.81
CA LEU A 13 -6.80 15.22 1.29
C LEU A 13 -7.83 14.80 2.35
N ASP A 14 -9.12 15.02 2.05
CA ASP A 14 -10.23 14.79 2.96
C ASP A 14 -10.17 13.37 3.57
N PRO A 15 -9.86 13.23 4.88
CA PRO A 15 -9.51 11.94 5.49
C PRO A 15 -10.69 10.96 5.54
N THR A 16 -11.91 11.46 5.34
CA THR A 16 -13.16 10.70 5.39
C THR A 16 -13.46 9.99 4.06
N ARG A 17 -13.04 10.56 2.92
CA ARG A 17 -13.29 9.98 1.58
C ARG A 17 -12.02 9.51 0.86
N HIS A 18 -10.85 10.03 1.22
CA HIS A 18 -9.61 9.74 0.50
C HIS A 18 -8.53 9.03 1.31
N GLY A 19 -8.72 8.79 2.61
CA GLY A 19 -7.72 8.09 3.43
C GLY A 19 -7.34 6.70 2.89
N ASP A 20 -8.30 6.00 2.29
CA ASP A 20 -8.11 4.71 1.63
C ASP A 20 -7.14 4.80 0.43
N LEU A 21 -7.25 5.87 -0.35
CA LEU A 21 -6.37 6.14 -1.50
C LEU A 21 -4.97 6.56 -1.05
N VAL A 22 -4.85 7.28 0.06
CA VAL A 22 -3.54 7.65 0.65
C VAL A 22 -2.81 6.41 1.10
N ILE A 23 -3.49 5.54 1.86
CA ILE A 23 -2.93 4.28 2.33
C ILE A 23 -2.49 3.43 1.14
N GLU A 24 -3.33 3.30 0.10
CA GLU A 24 -2.98 2.58 -1.12
C GLU A 24 -1.69 3.11 -1.76
N ARG A 25 -1.63 4.43 -2.01
CA ARG A 25 -0.52 5.04 -2.75
C ARG A 25 0.79 4.96 -1.99
N VAL A 26 0.76 5.23 -0.68
CA VAL A 26 1.95 5.18 0.17
C VAL A 26 2.45 3.74 0.33
N LEU A 27 1.55 2.75 0.46
CA LEU A 27 1.96 1.34 0.51
C LEU A 27 2.47 0.81 -0.84
N ALA A 28 1.99 1.36 -1.96
CA ALA A 28 2.39 0.94 -3.30
C ALA A 28 3.74 1.55 -3.74
N TYR A 29 3.92 2.85 -3.50
CA TYR A 29 5.01 3.65 -4.07
C TYR A 29 5.76 4.53 -3.06
N GLY A 30 5.29 4.62 -1.82
CA GLY A 30 5.86 5.53 -0.82
C GLY A 30 7.25 5.10 -0.35
N ASP A 31 8.04 6.11 0.03
CA ASP A 31 9.34 5.93 0.69
C ASP A 31 9.18 5.69 2.21
N ARG A 32 10.28 5.31 2.87
CA ARG A 32 10.36 5.13 4.33
C ARG A 32 9.81 6.32 5.12
N ARG A 33 10.04 7.56 4.66
CA ARG A 33 9.51 8.76 5.34
C ARG A 33 7.98 8.83 5.30
N GLU A 34 7.39 8.58 4.13
CA GLU A 34 5.94 8.57 3.95
C GLU A 34 5.28 7.42 4.68
N LEU A 35 5.94 6.25 4.71
CA LEU A 35 5.50 5.12 5.50
C LEU A 35 5.47 5.44 6.99
N HIS A 36 6.52 6.07 7.51
CA HIS A 36 6.54 6.50 8.91
C HIS A 36 5.37 7.44 9.21
N TRP A 37 5.16 8.46 8.38
CA TRP A 37 4.03 9.37 8.51
C TRP A 37 2.68 8.66 8.43
N LEU A 38 2.53 7.67 7.55
CA LEU A 38 1.30 6.90 7.40
C LEU A 38 0.96 6.13 8.68
N PHE A 39 1.97 5.47 9.27
CA PHE A 39 1.82 4.73 10.51
C PHE A 39 1.56 5.64 11.70
N ASP A 40 2.17 6.83 11.74
CA ASP A 40 1.93 7.85 12.76
C ASP A 40 0.50 8.42 12.66
N ARG A 41 0.06 8.78 11.45
CA ARG A 41 -1.23 9.45 11.21
C ARG A 41 -2.43 8.52 11.30
N TYR A 42 -2.35 7.33 10.71
CA TYR A 42 -3.48 6.39 10.63
C TYR A 42 -3.39 5.28 11.67
N GLY A 43 -2.21 5.07 12.26
CA GLY A 43 -1.97 3.98 13.20
C GLY A 43 -1.76 2.64 12.50
N ARG A 44 -0.94 1.79 13.12
CA ARG A 44 -0.65 0.44 12.62
C ARG A 44 -1.91 -0.41 12.43
N THR A 45 -2.88 -0.35 13.35
CA THR A 45 -4.11 -1.15 13.29
C THR A 45 -4.92 -0.84 12.04
N ARG A 46 -5.22 0.44 11.77
CA ARG A 46 -6.02 0.85 10.62
C ARG A 46 -5.33 0.49 9.30
N VAL A 47 -4.01 0.71 9.21
CA VAL A 47 -3.23 0.31 8.03
C VAL A 47 -3.28 -1.21 7.83
N THR A 48 -3.21 -1.98 8.92
CA THR A 48 -3.25 -3.45 8.87
C THR A 48 -4.62 -3.96 8.42
N GLU A 49 -5.71 -3.39 8.92
CA GLU A 49 -7.08 -3.70 8.46
C GLU A 49 -7.29 -3.32 7.00
N TRP A 50 -6.73 -2.18 6.57
CA TRP A 50 -6.74 -1.76 5.19
C TRP A 50 -5.98 -2.74 4.29
N VAL A 51 -4.78 -3.17 4.69
CA VAL A 51 -4.03 -4.18 3.91
C VAL A 51 -4.85 -5.46 3.80
N GLN A 52 -5.43 -5.96 4.89
CA GLN A 52 -6.20 -7.21 4.88
C GLN A 52 -7.44 -7.18 3.98
N ARG A 53 -8.19 -6.07 3.92
CA ARG A 53 -9.46 -5.99 3.18
C ARG A 53 -9.25 -5.38 1.78
N PRO A 54 -9.12 -4.05 1.62
CA PRO A 54 -8.92 -3.44 0.30
C PRO A 54 -7.55 -3.75 -0.33
N GLY A 55 -6.49 -3.93 0.47
CA GLY A 55 -5.13 -4.14 -0.02
C GLY A 55 -4.98 -5.34 -0.94
N ALA A 56 -5.67 -6.45 -0.66
CA ALA A 56 -5.62 -7.65 -1.50
C ALA A 56 -6.12 -7.39 -2.93
N ARG A 57 -7.07 -6.47 -3.11
CA ARG A 57 -7.61 -6.13 -4.43
C ARG A 57 -6.86 -4.97 -5.08
N ARG A 58 -6.44 -3.97 -4.29
CA ARG A 58 -5.94 -2.67 -4.76
C ARG A 58 -4.43 -2.57 -4.89
N LEU A 59 -3.67 -3.32 -4.09
CA LEU A 59 -2.21 -3.30 -4.18
C LEU A 59 -1.67 -4.24 -5.26
N PRO A 60 -0.54 -3.90 -5.89
CA PRO A 60 0.25 -4.84 -6.67
C PRO A 60 0.63 -6.05 -5.83
N TRP A 61 0.56 -7.26 -6.39
CA TRP A 61 0.72 -8.51 -5.65
C TRP A 61 2.04 -8.60 -4.86
N ARG A 62 3.14 -8.17 -5.49
CA ARG A 62 4.46 -8.10 -4.85
C ARG A 62 4.47 -7.21 -3.61
N ARG A 63 3.84 -6.03 -3.70
CA ARG A 63 3.74 -5.08 -2.58
C ARG A 63 2.83 -5.62 -1.50
N TYR A 64 1.68 -6.17 -1.88
CA TYR A 64 0.75 -6.79 -0.94
C TYR A 64 1.43 -7.91 -0.11
N ASN A 65 2.15 -8.83 -0.76
CA ASN A 65 2.85 -9.90 -0.06
C ASN A 65 3.95 -9.38 0.88
N LEU A 66 4.71 -8.37 0.44
CA LEU A 66 5.68 -7.70 1.31
C LEU A 66 5.01 -7.17 2.58
N TRP A 67 3.86 -6.48 2.43
CA TRP A 67 3.11 -5.95 3.57
C TRP A 67 2.51 -7.05 4.44
N CYS A 68 2.05 -8.16 3.86
CA CYS A 68 1.62 -9.31 4.66
C CYS A 68 2.74 -9.83 5.56
N VAL A 69 3.96 -9.97 5.02
CA VAL A 69 5.12 -10.41 5.79
C VAL A 69 5.49 -9.40 6.88
N LEU A 70 5.57 -8.10 6.52
CA LEU A 70 5.96 -7.04 7.46
C LEU A 70 4.93 -6.79 8.58
N LEU A 71 3.65 -7.00 8.29
CA LEU A 71 2.56 -6.79 9.23
C LEU A 71 2.17 -8.07 9.99
N GLY A 72 2.73 -9.24 9.63
CA GLY A 72 2.40 -10.52 10.26
C GLY A 72 1.00 -11.03 9.87
N LEU A 73 0.52 -10.65 8.68
CA LEU A 73 -0.78 -11.07 8.17
C LEU A 73 -0.66 -12.42 7.46
N PRO A 74 -1.73 -13.25 7.47
CA PRO A 74 -1.74 -14.48 6.70
C PRO A 74 -1.48 -14.16 5.21
N PRO A 75 -0.64 -14.94 4.52
CA PRO A 75 -0.39 -14.75 3.10
C PRO A 75 -1.70 -14.87 2.33
N ALA A 76 -1.89 -14.03 1.30
CA ALA A 76 -3.12 -14.12 0.50
C ALA A 76 -3.23 -15.51 -0.13
N ARG A 77 -4.33 -16.20 0.20
CA ARG A 77 -4.58 -17.61 -0.13
C ARG A 77 -4.81 -17.91 -1.62
N ARG A 78 -4.61 -16.97 -2.54
CA ARG A 78 -4.80 -17.18 -3.98
C ARG A 78 -3.78 -16.41 -4.80
N LEU A 79 -2.91 -17.13 -5.51
CA LEU A 79 -2.24 -16.61 -6.70
C LEU A 79 -3.31 -16.09 -7.66
N ARG A 80 -3.28 -14.79 -8.01
CA ARG A 80 -3.94 -14.36 -9.24
C ARG A 80 -3.17 -15.00 -10.41
N PRO A 81 -3.81 -15.78 -11.28
CA PRO A 81 -3.12 -16.45 -12.39
C PRO A 81 -2.50 -15.46 -13.40
N GLU A 82 -2.93 -14.19 -13.39
CA GLU A 82 -2.42 -13.14 -14.28
C GLU A 82 -0.94 -12.76 -14.04
N GLU A 83 -0.43 -12.90 -12.81
CA GLU A 83 0.96 -12.56 -12.47
C GLU A 83 1.95 -13.72 -12.73
N GLN A 84 1.46 -14.92 -13.10
CA GLN A 84 2.32 -16.05 -13.52
C GLN A 84 2.85 -15.88 -14.96
N ARG A 85 2.47 -14.82 -15.66
CA ARG A 85 2.88 -14.56 -17.04
C ARG A 85 4.10 -13.64 -17.12
N ILE A 86 5.17 -13.98 -16.40
CA ILE A 86 6.47 -13.29 -16.52
C ILE A 86 7.50 -14.27 -17.08
N TRP A 87 7.25 -14.83 -18.26
CA TRP A 87 8.21 -14.99 -19.37
C TRP A 87 7.55 -15.72 -20.56
N PRO A 88 7.24 -15.05 -21.68
CA PRO A 88 7.06 -15.69 -22.97
C PRO A 88 8.33 -15.46 -23.80
N TYR A 89 9.36 -16.28 -23.58
CA TYR A 89 10.42 -16.54 -24.55
C TYR A 89 10.79 -18.02 -24.48
#